data_AF-A0A925P5L4-F1
#
_entry.id   AF-A0A925P5L4-F1
#
_cell.length_a   1.000
_cell.length_b   1.000
_cell.length_c   1.000
_cell.angle_alpha   90.00
_cell.angle_beta   90.00
_cell.angle_gamma   90.00
#
_symmetry.space_group_name_H-M   'P 1'
#
loop_
_entity.id
_entity.type
_entity.pdbx_description
1 polymer ?
#
loop_
_entity_poly.entity_id
_entity_poly.type
_entity_poly.pdbx_seq_one_letter_code
_entity_poly.pdbx_strand_id
1 'polypeptide(L)'
;FTLEQLSSLAENGQADADTFYYDAATEAWTAINANPVLMETLFPAKKSLRVKAKTVSQVSNLNTMTSNDRAITVNDMLLAAEGRTEDTRGQADPAIAQGRAAAAGLYTALGILVITAAAYILPDINLLVSLDWAGLLLSPLPLLGLLNLVLALCLGLGAAGAYPTVRFAAMLGFGFVGTVLYLQDQPIPLACSAAAAIGLYFCTVLINLPGVVVVGLVGLVGACGLAQHLFTT
;
A
#
# COMPACT_ATOMS: atom_id res chain seq x y z
N PHE A 1 61.45 -31.55 7.35
CA PHE A 1 60.11 -30.93 7.26
C PHE A 1 60.24 -29.65 6.46
N THR A 2 59.29 -29.35 5.58
CA THR A 2 59.25 -28.04 4.90
C THR A 2 58.76 -26.96 5.86
N LEU A 3 59.02 -25.69 5.55
CA LEU A 3 58.62 -24.56 6.40
C LEU A 3 57.10 -24.52 6.63
N GLU A 4 56.31 -24.90 5.62
CA GLU A 4 54.85 -25.01 5.72
C GLU A 4 54.38 -26.14 6.66
N GLN A 5 55.12 -27.24 6.73
CA GLN A 5 54.82 -28.33 7.67
C GLN A 5 55.16 -27.91 9.10
N LEU A 6 56.25 -27.15 9.29
CA LEU A 6 56.63 -26.61 10.59
C LEU A 6 55.65 -25.54 11.09
N SER A 7 55.10 -24.69 10.20
CA SER A 7 54.07 -23.72 10.56
C SER A 7 52.76 -24.40 10.96
N SER A 8 52.34 -25.43 10.24
CA SER A 8 51.13 -26.19 10.61
C SER A 8 51.27 -26.91 11.95
N LEU A 9 52.46 -27.45 12.26
CA LEU A 9 52.73 -28.09 13.56
C LEU A 9 52.78 -27.07 14.71
N ALA A 10 53.31 -25.87 14.47
CA ALA A 10 53.32 -24.78 15.44
C ALA A 10 51.91 -24.24 15.72
N GLU A 11 51.08 -24.05 14.68
CA GLU A 11 49.68 -23.61 14.83
C GLU A 11 48.82 -24.62 15.60
N ASN A 12 49.07 -25.92 15.40
CA ASN A 12 48.38 -27.00 16.10
C ASN A 12 48.92 -27.27 17.52
N GLY A 13 49.91 -26.50 17.98
CA GLY A 13 50.50 -26.64 19.32
C GLY A 13 51.32 -27.93 19.51
N GLN A 14 51.74 -28.57 18.43
CA GLN A 14 52.52 -29.81 18.43
C GLN A 14 54.04 -29.57 18.32
N ALA A 15 54.45 -28.35 17.97
CA ALA A 15 55.83 -27.89 18.01
C ALA A 15 55.93 -26.67 18.93
N ASP A 16 56.89 -26.71 19.85
CA ASP A 16 57.25 -25.61 20.76
C ASP A 16 58.63 -25.02 20.39
N ALA A 17 59.01 -23.89 20.99
CA ALA A 17 60.25 -23.16 20.68
C ALA A 17 61.53 -24.00 20.84
N ASP A 18 61.50 -25.02 21.70
CA ASP A 18 62.62 -25.93 21.97
C ASP A 18 62.62 -27.18 21.07
N THR A 19 61.69 -27.27 20.11
CA THR A 19 61.62 -28.40 19.18
C THR A 19 62.79 -28.35 18.20
N PHE A 20 63.41 -29.50 17.97
CA PHE A 20 64.49 -29.63 17.00
C PHE A 20 63.94 -29.81 15.59
N TYR A 21 64.46 -29.05 14.64
CA TYR A 21 64.23 -29.27 13.22
C TYR A 21 65.56 -29.60 12.53
N TYR A 22 65.48 -30.35 11.44
CA TYR A 22 66.66 -30.67 10.64
C TYR A 22 66.90 -29.53 9.63
N ASP A 23 68.06 -28.88 9.75
CA ASP A 23 68.48 -27.84 8.81
C ASP A 23 69.32 -28.45 7.69
N ALA A 24 68.77 -28.45 6.48
CA ALA A 24 69.42 -29.01 5.29
C ALA A 24 70.65 -28.22 4.84
N ALA A 25 70.83 -26.97 5.29
CA ALA A 25 72.00 -26.16 4.93
C ALA A 25 73.23 -26.48 5.79
N THR A 26 73.02 -26.93 7.03
CA THR A 26 74.08 -27.26 8.00
C THR A 26 74.18 -28.75 8.30
N GLU A 27 73.30 -29.57 7.70
CA GLU A 27 73.15 -31.01 7.92
C GLU A 27 73.04 -31.40 9.40
N ALA A 28 72.53 -30.50 10.24
CA ALA A 28 72.49 -30.64 11.68
C ALA A 28 71.07 -30.44 12.24
N TRP A 29 70.82 -31.05 13.39
CA TRP A 29 69.60 -30.81 14.17
C TRP A 29 69.78 -29.54 14.99
N THR A 30 69.00 -28.51 14.67
CA THR A 30 69.03 -27.21 15.36
C THR A 30 67.68 -26.95 16.01
N ALA A 31 67.70 -26.34 17.20
CA ALA A 31 66.46 -25.95 17.88
C ALA A 31 65.85 -24.72 17.17
N ILE A 32 64.52 -24.65 17.12
CA ILE A 32 63.79 -23.53 16.47
C ILE A 32 64.18 -22.18 17.11
N ASN A 33 64.40 -22.14 18.44
CA ASN A 33 64.86 -20.95 19.17
C ASN A 33 66.25 -20.42 18.73
N ALA A 34 67.10 -21.27 18.13
CA ALA A 34 68.44 -20.90 17.71
C ALA A 34 68.44 -20.13 16.39
N ASN A 35 67.32 -20.16 15.65
CA ASN A 35 67.15 -19.42 14.41
C ASN A 35 66.12 -18.28 14.60
N PRO A 36 66.57 -17.02 14.76
CA PRO A 36 65.68 -15.90 15.06
C PRO A 36 64.65 -15.63 13.93
N VAL A 37 65.00 -15.97 12.69
CA VAL A 37 64.11 -15.77 11.52
C VAL A 37 62.94 -16.77 11.54
N LEU A 38 63.20 -18.02 11.90
CA LEU A 38 62.15 -19.03 12.03
C LEU A 38 61.27 -18.79 13.25
N MET A 39 61.85 -18.29 14.35
CA MET A 39 61.10 -17.97 15.55
C MET A 39 60.07 -16.85 15.32
N GLU A 40 60.44 -15.79 14.60
CA GLU A 40 59.52 -14.70 14.27
C GLU A 40 58.42 -15.12 13.28
N THR A 41 58.74 -16.05 12.37
CA THR A 41 57.79 -16.59 11.38
C THR A 41 56.77 -17.54 12.03
N LEU A 42 57.22 -18.42 12.93
CA LEU A 42 56.37 -19.45 13.55
C LEU A 42 55.63 -18.94 14.79
N PHE A 43 56.21 -18.01 15.55
CA PHE A 43 55.66 -17.51 16.81
C PHE A 43 55.67 -15.97 16.88
N PRO A 44 54.86 -15.28 16.06
CA PRO A 44 54.75 -13.82 16.12
C PRO A 44 54.23 -13.36 17.48
N ALA A 45 54.76 -12.26 18.01
CA ALA A 45 54.38 -11.73 19.32
C ALA A 45 52.87 -11.42 19.37
N LYS A 46 52.11 -12.20 20.16
CA LYS A 46 50.65 -12.08 20.28
C LYS A 46 50.24 -10.67 20.74
N LYS A 47 49.65 -9.88 19.83
CA LYS A 47 49.09 -8.57 20.15
C LYS A 47 47.76 -8.75 20.90
N SER A 48 47.76 -8.52 22.20
CA SER A 48 46.56 -8.55 23.05
C SER A 48 45.53 -7.50 22.59
N LEU A 49 44.48 -7.94 21.88
CA LEU A 49 43.31 -7.12 21.58
C LEU A 49 42.40 -7.08 22.82
N ARG A 50 42.55 -6.03 23.64
CA ARG A 50 41.59 -5.74 24.73
C ARG A 50 40.37 -5.03 24.14
N VAL A 51 39.24 -5.71 24.08
CA VAL A 51 37.94 -5.08 23.82
C VAL A 51 37.60 -4.19 25.01
N LYS A 52 37.40 -2.88 24.78
CA LYS A 52 36.94 -1.95 25.83
C LYS A 52 35.52 -2.34 26.23
N ALA A 53 35.36 -2.86 27.45
CA ALA A 53 34.04 -3.04 28.06
C ALA A 53 33.40 -1.66 28.25
N LYS A 54 32.20 -1.44 27.69
CA LYS A 54 31.39 -0.26 27.98
C LYS A 54 31.06 -0.26 29.48
N THR A 55 31.34 0.85 30.15
CA THR A 55 31.13 1.05 31.59
C THR A 55 29.65 0.86 31.94
N VAL A 56 29.37 0.21 33.07
CA VAL A 56 28.02 -0.15 33.60
C VAL A 56 27.03 1.03 33.61
N SER A 57 27.52 2.27 33.71
CA SER A 57 26.72 3.51 33.63
C SER A 57 26.09 3.79 32.25
N GLN A 58 26.62 3.21 31.17
CA GLN A 58 25.98 3.25 29.85
C GLN A 58 24.89 2.18 29.69
N VAL A 59 24.85 1.19 30.58
CA VAL A 59 23.86 0.09 30.55
C VAL A 59 22.69 0.35 31.51
N SER A 60 22.90 1.14 32.57
CA SER A 60 21.86 1.43 33.58
C SER A 60 20.64 2.20 33.03
N ASN A 61 20.81 2.90 31.91
CA ASN A 61 19.75 3.75 31.35
C ASN A 61 18.94 3.05 30.25
N LEU A 62 19.20 1.77 29.95
CA LEU A 62 18.44 1.05 28.92
C LEU A 62 17.08 0.51 29.43
N ASN A 63 16.85 0.48 30.75
CA ASN A 63 15.64 -0.11 31.36
C ASN A 63 15.06 0.75 32.50
N THR A 64 15.24 2.06 32.48
CA THR A 64 14.56 2.93 33.46
C THR A 64 13.12 3.16 32.98
N MET A 65 12.18 2.44 33.57
CA MET A 65 10.74 2.73 33.46
C MET A 65 10.53 4.18 33.85
N THR A 66 10.06 5.00 32.91
CA THR A 66 9.78 6.41 33.19
C THR A 66 8.47 6.44 33.96
N SER A 67 8.31 7.38 34.90
CA SER A 67 7.13 7.46 35.79
C SER A 67 5.77 7.67 35.09
N ASN A 68 5.76 7.70 33.75
CA ASN A 68 4.58 7.82 32.90
C ASN A 68 4.23 6.52 32.15
N ASP A 69 4.94 5.42 32.40
CA ASP A 69 4.66 4.12 31.77
C ASP A 69 3.40 3.50 32.40
N ARG A 70 2.24 3.84 31.80
CA ARG A 70 0.96 3.24 32.13
C ARG A 70 1.02 1.73 31.86
N ALA A 71 0.44 0.92 32.74
CA ALA A 71 0.29 -0.50 32.50
C ALA A 71 -0.39 -0.76 31.15
N ILE A 72 0.27 -1.52 30.28
CA ILE A 72 -0.21 -1.87 28.93
C ILE A 72 -1.49 -2.67 29.09
N THR A 73 -2.60 -2.13 28.58
CA THR A 73 -3.88 -2.84 28.58
C THR A 73 -3.96 -3.81 27.41
N VAL A 74 -4.86 -4.80 27.47
CA VAL A 74 -5.10 -5.71 26.33
C VAL A 74 -5.50 -4.93 25.08
N ASN A 75 -6.23 -3.82 25.22
CA ASN A 75 -6.55 -2.94 24.09
C ASN A 75 -5.28 -2.31 23.48
N ASP A 76 -4.31 -1.92 24.30
CA ASP A 76 -3.03 -1.40 23.79
C ASP A 76 -2.23 -2.50 23.08
N MET A 77 -2.30 -3.75 23.56
CA MET A 77 -1.71 -4.90 22.86
C MET A 77 -2.38 -5.15 21.50
N LEU A 78 -3.71 -5.09 21.44
CA LEU A 78 -4.47 -5.26 20.18
C LEU A 78 -4.21 -4.09 19.22
N LEU A 79 -4.18 -2.85 19.71
CA LEU A 79 -3.85 -1.68 18.91
C LEU A 79 -2.42 -1.74 18.38
N ALA A 80 -1.47 -2.24 19.16
CA ALA A 80 -0.10 -2.44 18.70
C ALA A 80 -0.01 -3.52 17.60
N ALA A 81 -0.78 -4.61 17.74
CA ALA A 81 -0.89 -5.64 16.72
C ALA A 81 -1.54 -5.13 15.42
N GLU A 82 -2.49 -4.20 15.51
CA GLU A 82 -3.09 -3.52 14.36
C GLU A 82 -2.20 -2.40 13.78
N GLY A 83 -1.04 -2.10 14.36
CA GLY A 83 -0.17 -1.02 13.92
C GLY A 83 -0.73 0.39 14.23
N ARG A 84 -1.51 0.53 15.31
CA ARG A 84 -2.25 1.76 15.66
C ARG A 84 -1.70 2.47 16.90
N THR A 85 -0.59 2.00 17.49
CA THR A 85 0.14 2.71 18.57
C THR A 85 1.19 3.65 17.99
N GLU A 86 1.68 4.61 18.77
CA GLU A 86 2.72 5.56 18.32
C GLU A 86 3.97 4.85 17.78
N ASP A 87 4.37 3.73 18.41
CA ASP A 87 5.53 2.94 18.02
C ASP A 87 5.32 2.05 16.77
N THR A 88 4.06 1.70 16.46
CA THR A 88 3.73 0.73 15.39
C THR A 88 2.98 1.34 14.20
N ARG A 89 2.72 2.66 14.22
CA ARG A 89 1.95 3.42 13.22
C ARG A 89 2.43 3.29 11.77
N GLY A 90 3.70 2.94 11.57
CA GLY A 90 4.30 2.70 10.25
C GLY A 90 4.27 1.23 9.78
N GLN A 91 3.82 0.31 10.62
CA GLN A 91 3.80 -1.14 10.36
C GLN A 91 2.40 -1.70 10.14
N ALA A 92 1.37 -0.84 10.11
CA ALA A 92 0.00 -1.26 9.82
C ALA A 92 -0.12 -1.83 8.39
N ASP A 93 -0.90 -2.89 8.24
CA ASP A 93 -1.13 -3.52 6.94
C ASP A 93 -1.83 -2.54 5.98
N PRO A 94 -1.21 -2.18 4.84
CA PRO A 94 -1.83 -1.31 3.85
C PRO A 94 -3.15 -1.86 3.32
N ALA A 95 -3.38 -3.18 3.34
CA ALA A 95 -4.63 -3.79 2.89
C ALA A 95 -5.86 -3.32 3.68
N ILE A 96 -5.70 -3.00 4.98
CA ILE A 96 -6.81 -2.50 5.82
C ILE A 96 -7.24 -1.10 5.36
N ALA A 97 -6.27 -0.24 5.06
CA ALA A 97 -6.54 1.11 4.56
C ALA A 97 -7.16 1.07 3.15
N GLN A 98 -6.67 0.18 2.29
CA GLN A 98 -7.21 -0.05 0.95
C GLN A 98 -8.64 -0.61 1.00
N GLY A 99 -8.94 -1.52 1.92
CA GLY A 99 -10.29 -2.06 2.12
C GLY A 99 -11.29 -0.98 2.53
N ARG A 100 -10.91 -0.06 3.41
CA ARG A 100 -11.74 1.10 3.78
C ARG A 100 -11.97 2.04 2.61
N ALA A 101 -10.92 2.32 1.82
CA ALA A 101 -11.04 3.15 0.63
C ALA A 101 -11.97 2.53 -0.42
N ALA A 102 -11.85 1.21 -0.66
CA ALA A 102 -12.72 0.48 -1.56
C ALA A 102 -14.18 0.46 -1.09
N ALA A 103 -14.43 0.27 0.22
CA ALA A 103 -15.76 0.34 0.79
C ALA A 103 -16.38 1.73 0.63
N ALA A 104 -15.63 2.79 0.94
CA ALA A 104 -16.08 4.17 0.73
C ALA A 104 -16.42 4.42 -0.76
N GLY A 105 -15.54 3.98 -1.67
CA GLY A 105 -15.73 4.12 -3.12
C GLY A 105 -16.94 3.36 -3.64
N LEU A 106 -17.22 2.17 -3.09
CA LEU A 106 -18.42 1.40 -3.42
C LEU A 106 -19.70 2.16 -3.05
N TYR A 107 -19.78 2.65 -1.81
CA TYR A 107 -20.98 3.36 -1.34
C TYR A 107 -21.18 4.69 -2.07
N THR A 108 -20.11 5.43 -2.37
CA THR A 108 -20.23 6.68 -3.16
C THR A 108 -20.64 6.40 -4.59
N ALA A 109 -20.04 5.39 -5.24
CA ALA A 109 -20.43 4.98 -6.60
C ALA A 109 -21.90 4.55 -6.67
N LEU A 110 -22.37 3.80 -5.67
CA LEU A 110 -23.77 3.40 -5.55
C LEU A 110 -24.68 4.62 -5.42
N GLY A 111 -24.32 5.59 -4.57
CA GLY A 111 -25.07 6.84 -4.44
C GLY A 111 -25.17 7.62 -5.75
N ILE A 112 -24.05 7.77 -6.47
CA ILE A 112 -24.01 8.46 -7.77
C ILE A 112 -24.88 7.74 -8.81
N LEU A 113 -24.81 6.40 -8.89
CA LEU A 113 -25.63 5.62 -9.82
C LEU A 113 -27.13 5.75 -9.52
N VAL A 114 -27.53 5.71 -8.25
CA VAL A 114 -28.94 5.86 -7.86
C VAL A 114 -29.46 7.25 -8.16
N ILE A 115 -28.69 8.30 -7.84
CA ILE A 115 -29.10 9.69 -8.09
C ILE A 115 -29.20 9.95 -9.59
N THR A 116 -28.21 9.51 -10.38
CA THR A 116 -28.25 9.68 -11.84
C THR A 116 -29.33 8.83 -12.51
N ALA A 117 -29.62 7.63 -12.00
CA ALA A 117 -30.75 6.82 -12.46
C ALA A 117 -32.08 7.53 -12.23
N ALA A 118 -32.29 8.08 -11.02
CA ALA A 118 -33.49 8.86 -10.72
C ALA A 118 -33.60 10.11 -11.60
N ALA A 119 -32.49 10.82 -11.82
CA ALA A 119 -32.44 12.01 -12.67
C ALA A 119 -32.88 11.73 -14.11
N TYR A 120 -32.50 10.59 -14.66
CA TYR A 120 -32.84 10.23 -16.05
C TYR A 120 -34.21 9.55 -16.19
N ILE A 121 -34.69 8.84 -15.17
CA ILE A 121 -35.97 8.10 -15.22
C ILE A 121 -37.16 9.02 -14.91
N LEU A 122 -37.07 9.82 -13.85
CA LEU A 122 -38.25 10.47 -13.28
C LEU A 122 -38.92 11.51 -14.22
N PRO A 123 -38.18 12.36 -14.96
CA PRO A 123 -38.81 13.34 -15.86
C PRO A 123 -39.69 12.68 -16.94
N ASP A 124 -39.22 11.56 -17.48
CA ASP A 124 -39.83 10.86 -18.61
C ASP A 124 -40.39 9.48 -18.23
N ILE A 125 -40.78 9.29 -16.95
CA ILE A 125 -41.22 7.98 -16.43
C ILE A 125 -42.42 7.41 -17.18
N ASN A 126 -43.27 8.28 -17.72
CA ASN A 126 -44.46 7.89 -18.47
C ASN A 126 -44.11 7.07 -19.72
N LEU A 127 -42.96 7.32 -20.37
CA LEU A 127 -42.50 6.56 -21.54
C LEU A 127 -42.17 5.10 -21.18
N LEU A 128 -41.63 4.88 -19.98
CA LEU A 128 -41.33 3.54 -19.48
C LEU A 128 -42.61 2.80 -19.06
N VAL A 129 -43.54 3.49 -18.39
CA VAL A 129 -44.80 2.89 -17.92
C VAL A 129 -45.72 2.55 -19.10
N SER A 130 -45.74 3.39 -20.13
CA SER A 130 -46.55 3.17 -21.33
C SER A 130 -45.95 2.17 -22.32
N LEU A 131 -44.69 1.75 -22.11
CA LEU A 131 -43.92 0.93 -23.06
C LEU A 131 -43.88 1.52 -24.48
N ASP A 132 -43.83 2.86 -24.58
CA ASP A 132 -43.71 3.55 -25.86
C ASP A 132 -42.28 3.50 -26.39
N TRP A 133 -41.99 2.44 -27.13
CA TRP A 133 -40.68 2.21 -27.75
C TRP A 133 -40.30 3.29 -28.76
N ALA A 134 -41.27 3.94 -29.42
CA ALA A 134 -40.97 5.01 -30.36
C ALA A 134 -40.51 6.27 -29.61
N GLY A 135 -41.18 6.62 -28.51
CA GLY A 135 -40.77 7.71 -27.62
C GLY A 135 -39.40 7.48 -26.98
N LEU A 136 -39.11 6.26 -26.52
CA LEU A 136 -37.82 5.90 -25.92
C LEU A 136 -36.63 6.01 -26.88
N LEU A 137 -36.85 5.86 -28.19
CA LEU A 137 -35.80 6.07 -29.20
C LEU A 137 -35.53 7.56 -29.45
N LEU A 138 -36.52 8.42 -29.23
CA LEU A 138 -36.39 9.88 -29.34
C LEU A 138 -35.73 10.49 -28.09
N SER A 139 -36.06 9.97 -26.90
CA SER A 139 -35.43 10.35 -25.63
C SER A 139 -34.76 9.12 -24.98
N PRO A 140 -33.50 8.81 -25.30
CA PRO A 140 -32.81 7.62 -24.77
C PRO A 140 -32.34 7.76 -23.31
N LEU A 141 -32.58 8.89 -22.64
CA LEU A 141 -32.16 9.13 -21.26
C LEU A 141 -32.75 8.11 -20.26
N PRO A 142 -34.06 7.77 -20.29
CA PRO A 142 -34.63 6.79 -19.35
C PRO A 142 -34.00 5.40 -19.48
N LEU A 143 -33.55 5.01 -20.67
CA LEU A 143 -32.81 3.75 -20.89
C LEU A 143 -31.47 3.76 -20.18
N LEU A 144 -30.75 4.89 -20.20
CA LEU A 144 -29.50 5.07 -19.44
C LEU A 144 -29.75 5.08 -17.93
N GLY A 145 -30.87 5.66 -17.49
CA GLY A 145 -31.27 5.60 -16.09
C GLY A 145 -31.53 4.18 -15.62
N LEU A 146 -32.20 3.36 -16.45
CA LEU A 146 -32.46 1.96 -16.15
C LEU A 146 -31.16 1.14 -16.11
N LEU A 147 -30.23 1.39 -17.04
CA LEU A 147 -28.88 0.82 -17.00
C LEU A 147 -28.16 1.17 -15.69
N ASN A 148 -28.18 2.43 -15.27
CA ASN A 148 -27.55 2.86 -14.02
C ASN A 148 -28.19 2.20 -12.78
N LEU A 149 -29.50 1.98 -12.80
CA LEU A 149 -30.23 1.28 -11.73
C LEU A 149 -29.79 -0.19 -11.64
N VAL A 150 -29.71 -0.89 -12.78
CA VAL A 150 -29.21 -2.28 -12.83
C VAL A 150 -27.77 -2.35 -12.31
N LEU A 151 -26.91 -1.41 -12.71
CA LEU A 151 -25.53 -1.35 -12.22
C LEU A 151 -25.47 -1.04 -10.71
N ALA A 152 -26.32 -0.14 -10.21
CA ALA A 152 -26.43 0.14 -8.77
C ALA A 152 -26.82 -1.12 -7.99
N LEU A 153 -27.77 -1.91 -8.51
CA LEU A 153 -28.17 -3.18 -7.91
C LEU A 153 -27.01 -4.19 -7.91
N CYS A 154 -26.29 -4.34 -9.04
CA CYS A 154 -25.12 -5.20 -9.11
C CYS A 154 -24.03 -4.80 -8.11
N LEU A 155 -23.76 -3.50 -7.96
CA LEU A 155 -22.78 -3.00 -7.00
C LEU A 155 -23.27 -3.19 -5.56
N GLY A 156 -24.56 -2.94 -5.29
CA GLY A 156 -25.16 -3.15 -3.98
C GLY A 156 -25.11 -4.61 -3.52
N LEU A 157 -25.19 -5.56 -4.45
CA LEU A 157 -25.00 -6.99 -4.21
C LEU A 157 -23.53 -7.41 -4.07
N GLY A 158 -22.58 -6.49 -4.24
CA GLY A 158 -21.14 -6.77 -4.14
C GLY A 158 -20.53 -7.44 -5.38
N ALA A 159 -21.19 -7.36 -6.54
CA ALA A 159 -20.67 -7.94 -7.78
C ALA A 159 -19.50 -7.12 -8.33
N ALA A 160 -18.27 -7.39 -7.87
CA ALA A 160 -17.06 -6.67 -8.30
C ALA A 160 -16.79 -6.77 -9.82
N GLY A 161 -17.33 -7.80 -10.49
CA GLY A 161 -17.29 -7.94 -11.95
C GLY A 161 -18.04 -6.83 -12.71
N ALA A 162 -18.90 -6.06 -12.03
CA ALA A 162 -19.62 -4.94 -12.62
C ALA A 162 -18.81 -3.63 -12.67
N TYR A 163 -17.61 -3.55 -12.06
CA TYR A 163 -16.82 -2.32 -12.09
C TYR A 163 -16.41 -1.86 -13.50
N PRO A 164 -15.96 -2.73 -14.42
CA PRO A 164 -15.69 -2.33 -15.80
C PRO A 164 -16.93 -1.74 -16.49
N THR A 165 -18.12 -2.31 -16.25
CA THR A 165 -19.37 -1.81 -16.82
C THR A 165 -19.81 -0.49 -16.21
N VAL A 166 -19.56 -0.26 -14.91
CA VAL A 166 -19.78 1.05 -14.27
C VAL A 166 -18.87 2.12 -14.85
N ARG A 167 -17.60 1.80 -15.10
CA ARG A 167 -16.67 2.72 -15.75
C ARG A 167 -17.10 3.06 -17.17
N PHE A 168 -17.58 2.06 -17.91
CA PHE A 168 -18.18 2.28 -19.23
C PHE A 168 -19.41 3.18 -19.16
N ALA A 169 -20.33 2.94 -18.20
CA ALA A 169 -21.49 3.79 -17.99
C ALA A 169 -21.10 5.24 -17.62
N ALA A 170 -20.05 5.43 -16.82
CA ALA A 170 -19.50 6.74 -16.52
C ALA A 170 -18.96 7.45 -17.79
N MET A 171 -18.22 6.73 -18.64
CA MET A 171 -17.75 7.25 -19.92
C MET A 171 -18.91 7.58 -20.87
N LEU A 172 -19.99 6.79 -20.85
CA LEU A 172 -21.19 7.04 -21.64
C LEU A 172 -21.91 8.30 -21.12
N GLY A 173 -22.05 8.47 -19.81
CA GLY A 173 -22.57 9.69 -19.21
C GLY A 173 -21.76 10.93 -19.58
N PHE A 174 -20.43 10.84 -19.53
CA PHE A 174 -19.57 11.93 -19.99
C PHE A 174 -19.69 12.21 -21.49
N GLY A 175 -19.68 11.16 -22.31
CA GLY A 175 -19.67 11.26 -23.77
C GLY A 175 -21.03 11.59 -24.35
N PHE A 176 -22.02 10.70 -24.21
CA PHE A 176 -23.34 10.86 -24.80
C PHE A 176 -24.12 12.00 -24.14
N VAL A 177 -24.33 11.94 -22.82
CA VAL A 177 -25.12 12.98 -22.11
C VAL A 177 -24.39 14.32 -22.15
N GLY A 178 -23.07 14.32 -21.97
CA GLY A 178 -22.27 15.54 -22.13
C GLY A 178 -22.38 16.15 -23.53
N THR A 179 -22.35 15.34 -24.60
CA THR A 179 -22.52 15.88 -25.97
C THR A 179 -23.93 16.45 -26.17
N VAL A 180 -24.97 15.79 -25.67
CA VAL A 180 -26.35 16.29 -25.76
C VAL A 180 -26.48 17.66 -25.07
N LEU A 181 -25.97 17.80 -23.84
CA LEU A 181 -26.02 19.04 -23.08
C LEU A 181 -25.16 20.15 -23.70
N TYR A 182 -24.04 19.79 -24.31
CA TYR A 182 -23.21 20.71 -25.07
C TYR A 182 -23.94 21.26 -26.31
N LEU A 183 -24.63 20.39 -27.06
CA LEU A 183 -25.43 20.79 -28.22
C LEU A 183 -26.65 21.64 -27.85
N GLN A 184 -27.15 21.50 -26.63
CA GLN A 184 -28.24 22.30 -26.07
C GLN A 184 -27.77 23.64 -25.48
N ASP A 185 -26.47 23.95 -25.55
CA ASP A 185 -25.85 25.15 -24.97
C ASP A 185 -26.15 25.34 -23.48
N GLN A 186 -26.14 24.22 -22.72
CA GLN A 186 -26.39 24.23 -21.28
C GLN A 186 -25.10 23.91 -20.49
N PRO A 187 -24.26 24.92 -20.19
CA PRO A 187 -22.93 24.69 -19.62
C PRO A 187 -22.95 24.19 -18.17
N ILE A 188 -23.98 24.59 -17.39
CA ILE A 188 -24.11 24.18 -15.99
C ILE A 188 -24.41 22.67 -15.86
N PRO A 189 -25.49 22.12 -16.45
CA PRO A 189 -25.75 20.68 -16.36
C PRO A 189 -24.66 19.87 -17.07
N LEU A 190 -24.01 20.40 -18.11
CA LEU A 190 -22.82 19.79 -18.71
C LEU A 190 -21.72 19.56 -17.66
N ALA A 191 -21.34 20.61 -16.92
CA ALA A 191 -20.32 20.50 -15.87
C ALA A 191 -20.75 19.54 -14.75
N CYS A 192 -22.03 19.55 -14.35
CA CYS A 192 -22.58 18.60 -13.37
C CYS A 192 -22.50 17.15 -13.86
N SER A 193 -22.86 16.89 -15.13
CA SER A 193 -22.77 15.56 -15.75
C SER A 193 -21.32 15.06 -15.80
N ALA A 194 -20.39 15.96 -16.14
CA ALA A 194 -18.97 15.64 -16.18
C ALA A 194 -18.41 15.32 -14.80
N ALA A 195 -18.77 16.12 -13.79
CA ALA A 195 -18.40 15.87 -12.40
C ALA A 195 -18.94 14.53 -11.89
N ALA A 196 -20.20 14.20 -12.19
CA ALA A 196 -20.80 12.90 -11.85
C ALA A 196 -20.06 11.73 -12.49
N ALA A 197 -19.72 11.83 -13.78
CA ALA A 197 -18.99 10.80 -14.52
C ALA A 197 -17.55 10.61 -14.02
N ILE A 198 -16.81 11.70 -13.80
CA ILE A 198 -15.46 11.68 -13.23
C ILE A 198 -15.50 11.04 -11.84
N GLY A 199 -16.45 11.49 -11.01
CA GLY A 199 -16.75 10.92 -9.70
C GLY A 199 -16.91 9.42 -9.73
N LEU A 200 -17.84 8.95 -10.55
CA LEU A 200 -18.18 7.53 -10.67
C LEU A 200 -17.00 6.70 -11.18
N TYR A 201 -16.27 7.20 -12.19
CA TYR A 201 -15.12 6.48 -12.76
C TYR A 201 -14.01 6.28 -11.71
N PHE A 202 -13.55 7.38 -11.09
CA PHE A 202 -12.42 7.32 -10.18
C PHE A 202 -12.77 6.69 -8.82
N CYS A 203 -14.02 6.73 -8.36
CA CYS A 203 -14.44 5.98 -7.16
C CYS A 203 -14.21 4.47 -7.29
N THR A 204 -14.20 3.93 -8.52
CA THR A 204 -13.94 2.51 -8.77
C THR A 204 -12.46 2.19 -9.03
N VAL A 205 -11.58 3.20 -9.16
CA VAL A 205 -10.16 3.05 -9.52
C VAL A 205 -9.24 3.38 -8.36
N LEU A 206 -9.56 4.43 -7.60
CA LEU A 206 -8.71 4.91 -6.52
C LEU A 206 -8.74 3.97 -5.32
N ILE A 207 -7.56 3.67 -4.79
CA ILE A 207 -7.35 2.77 -3.64
C ILE A 207 -6.88 3.58 -2.41
N ASN A 208 -6.79 4.91 -2.52
CA ASN A 208 -6.44 5.81 -1.43
C ASN A 208 -7.69 6.51 -0.88
N LEU A 209 -7.92 6.40 0.43
CA LEU A 209 -9.08 7.01 1.09
C LEU A 209 -9.28 8.51 0.80
N PRO A 210 -8.25 9.39 0.89
CA PRO A 210 -8.46 10.81 0.63
C PRO A 210 -8.87 11.09 -0.83
N GLY A 211 -8.30 10.34 -1.79
CA GLY A 211 -8.67 10.48 -3.20
C GLY A 211 -10.10 10.06 -3.44
N VAL A 212 -10.52 8.92 -2.88
CA VAL A 212 -11.90 8.43 -2.97
C VAL A 212 -12.90 9.41 -2.38
N VAL A 213 -12.60 10.00 -1.22
CA VAL A 213 -13.49 10.98 -0.57
C VAL A 213 -13.66 12.23 -1.43
N VAL A 214 -12.56 12.81 -1.92
CA VAL A 214 -12.61 14.01 -2.76
C VAL A 214 -13.41 13.75 -4.03
N VAL A 215 -13.08 12.69 -4.76
CA VAL A 215 -13.73 12.40 -6.04
C VAL A 215 -15.17 11.93 -5.84
N GLY A 216 -15.46 11.21 -4.75
CA GLY A 216 -16.81 10.82 -4.37
C GLY A 216 -17.71 12.03 -4.07
N LEU A 217 -17.19 13.05 -3.37
CA LEU A 217 -17.93 14.29 -3.13
C LEU A 217 -18.18 15.06 -4.42
N VAL A 218 -17.17 15.19 -5.29
CA VAL A 218 -17.34 15.82 -6.61
C VAL A 218 -18.42 15.08 -7.42
N GLY A 219 -18.38 13.75 -7.41
CA GLY A 219 -19.37 12.91 -8.09
C GLY A 219 -20.79 13.09 -7.58
N LEU A 220 -20.97 13.07 -6.25
CA LEU A 220 -22.27 13.26 -5.62
C LEU A 220 -22.84 14.65 -5.87
N VAL A 221 -22.03 15.70 -5.74
CA VAL A 221 -22.45 17.08 -6.03
C VAL A 221 -22.83 17.21 -7.51
N GLY A 222 -22.04 16.63 -8.42
CA GLY A 222 -22.36 16.60 -9.85
C GLY A 222 -23.69 15.90 -10.14
N ALA A 223 -23.90 14.72 -9.53
CA ALA A 223 -25.13 13.95 -9.71
C ALA A 223 -26.37 14.70 -9.17
N CYS A 224 -26.27 15.30 -7.98
CA CYS A 224 -27.33 16.10 -7.40
C CYS A 224 -27.63 17.36 -8.24
N GLY A 225 -26.60 18.07 -8.71
CA GLY A 225 -26.77 19.27 -9.54
C GLY A 225 -27.44 18.95 -10.88
N LEU A 226 -27.08 17.82 -11.49
CA LEU A 226 -27.74 17.35 -12.71
C LEU A 226 -29.19 16.95 -12.46
N ALA A 227 -29.46 16.21 -11.38
CA ALA A 227 -30.81 15.82 -10.98
C ALA A 227 -31.71 17.06 -10.75
N GLN A 228 -31.20 18.05 -10.02
CA GLN A 228 -31.92 19.29 -9.78
C GLN A 228 -32.30 19.99 -11.09
N HIS A 229 -31.37 20.11 -12.03
CA HIS A 229 -31.65 20.75 -13.32
C HIS A 229 -32.74 20.01 -14.10
N LEU A 230 -32.62 18.69 -14.23
CA LEU A 230 -33.57 17.85 -14.97
C LEU A 230 -34.96 17.79 -14.32
N PHE A 231 -35.08 17.98 -13.00
CA PHE A 231 -36.40 18.04 -12.34
C PHE A 231 -37.07 19.42 -12.47
N THR A 232 -36.31 20.47 -12.75
CA THR A 232 -36.84 21.83 -12.90
C THR A 232 -37.11 22.25 -14.34
N THR A 233 -36.68 21.43 -15.31
CA THR A 233 -36.94 21.63 -16.74
C THR A 233 -38.23 20.92 -17.14
#